data_AF-A0A939UNA9-F1
#
_entry.id   AF-A0A939UNA9-F1
#
_cell.length_a   1.000
_cell.length_b   1.000
_cell.length_c   1.000
_cell.angle_alpha   90.00
_cell.angle_beta   90.00
_cell.angle_gamma   90.00
#
_symmetry.space_group_name_H-M   'P 1'
#
loop_
_entity.id
_entity.type
_entity.pdbx_description
1 polymer ?
#
loop_
_entity_poly.entity_id
_entity_poly.type
_entity_poly.pdbx_seq_one_letter_code
_entity_poly.pdbx_strand_id
1 'polypeptide(L)'
;MRPAFCILILILLALPAALWAEFAPFPSYFRGINQVSAGKAEPDRPLNLTDAETEAFKEKGVNTIRVPLYPEAIGIPDKMYYDNGRTFDRAAAEKWQLDWSRLDGFLDQCVKYGITPYICPHPMHFYTIYIPEDKESVEWFTLKVAEHISAKYGSRVIYGWYENIWRNSHDPWHTGDYRHVRYPGFLADFRAKLRELYGSIDSLNRAWHSGYASFDEVEIPDMGSVERGVPASALSSRRTYDLRRIIDMLSLAAVRDI
;
A
#
# COMPACT_ATOMS: atom_id res chain seq x y z
N MET A 1 -13.04 -4.91 21.66
CA MET A 1 -12.19 -4.81 20.45
C MET A 1 -13.04 -4.23 19.34
N ARG A 2 -12.78 -3.00 18.89
CA ARG A 2 -13.44 -2.44 17.71
C ARG A 2 -12.64 -2.89 16.48
N PRO A 3 -13.27 -3.34 15.38
CA PRO A 3 -12.54 -3.67 14.16
C PRO A 3 -11.82 -2.42 13.67
N ALA A 4 -10.54 -2.56 13.31
CA ALA A 4 -9.81 -1.51 12.62
C ALA A 4 -10.49 -1.31 11.25
N PHE A 5 -11.07 -0.13 11.04
CA PHE A 5 -11.54 0.28 9.72
C PHE A 5 -10.30 0.53 8.86
N CYS A 6 -10.05 -0.38 7.90
CA CYS A 6 -9.16 -0.10 6.77
C CYS A 6 -9.87 0.92 5.88
N ILE A 7 -9.20 2.04 5.57
CA ILE A 7 -9.76 3.05 4.67
C ILE A 7 -9.42 2.60 3.26
N LEU A 8 -10.33 1.84 2.66
CA LEU A 8 -10.23 1.48 1.25
C LEU A 8 -10.38 2.76 0.39
N ILE A 9 -9.27 3.29 -0.10
CA ILE A 9 -9.29 4.37 -1.10
C ILE A 9 -9.58 3.73 -2.46
N LEU A 10 -10.85 3.72 -2.85
CA LEU A 10 -11.28 3.38 -4.21
C LEU A 10 -11.17 4.62 -5.09
N ILE A 11 -10.12 4.68 -5.92
CA ILE A 11 -10.09 5.63 -7.04
C ILE A 11 -10.82 4.97 -8.21
N LEU A 12 -12.10 5.29 -8.39
CA LEU A 12 -12.88 4.87 -9.55
C LEU A 12 -12.68 5.88 -10.68
N LEU A 13 -11.76 5.60 -11.60
CA LEU A 13 -11.65 6.36 -12.85
C LEU A 13 -12.80 5.95 -13.79
N ALA A 14 -13.60 6.92 -14.22
CA ALA A 14 -14.73 6.68 -15.13
C ALA A 14 -14.25 6.52 -16.58
N LEU A 15 -14.57 5.40 -17.23
CA LEU A 15 -14.13 5.06 -18.61
C LEU A 15 -15.28 4.44 -19.44
N PRO A 16 -15.15 4.37 -20.79
CA PRO A 16 -16.27 4.13 -21.73
C PRO A 16 -17.00 2.78 -21.60
N ALA A 17 -18.25 2.75 -22.06
CA ALA A 17 -19.22 1.72 -21.73
C ALA A 17 -19.08 0.35 -22.45
N ALA A 18 -18.23 0.26 -23.46
CA ALA A 18 -18.30 -0.82 -24.46
C ALA A 18 -17.65 -2.16 -24.05
N LEU A 19 -17.00 -2.25 -22.88
CA LEU A 19 -16.29 -3.46 -22.40
C LEU A 19 -16.94 -4.09 -21.15
N TRP A 20 -18.23 -3.84 -20.93
CA TRP A 20 -18.92 -4.12 -19.66
C TRP A 20 -19.48 -5.54 -19.51
N ALA A 21 -19.19 -6.50 -20.39
CA ALA A 21 -19.87 -7.81 -20.31
C ALA A 21 -19.11 -8.87 -19.51
N GLU A 22 -17.79 -8.74 -19.35
CA GLU A 22 -16.95 -9.93 -19.10
C GLU A 22 -16.67 -10.24 -17.62
N PHE A 23 -16.63 -9.25 -16.73
CA PHE A 23 -16.48 -9.50 -15.28
C PHE A 23 -17.83 -9.64 -14.58
N ALA A 24 -17.88 -10.44 -13.51
CA ALA A 24 -19.02 -10.42 -12.59
C ALA A 24 -19.23 -8.99 -12.02
N PRO A 25 -20.47 -8.58 -11.70
CA PRO A 25 -20.70 -7.35 -10.96
C PRO A 25 -19.86 -7.31 -9.67
N PHE A 26 -19.43 -6.12 -9.26
CA PHE A 26 -18.74 -5.99 -7.97
C PHE A 26 -19.59 -6.61 -6.86
N PRO A 27 -19.03 -7.51 -6.05
CA PRO A 27 -19.80 -8.19 -5.02
C PRO A 27 -20.17 -7.18 -3.92
N SER A 28 -21.34 -7.36 -3.30
CA SER A 28 -21.79 -6.54 -2.18
C SER A 28 -20.96 -6.75 -0.89
N TYR A 29 -20.16 -7.82 -0.84
CA TYR A 29 -19.19 -8.10 0.21
C TYR A 29 -17.97 -8.85 -0.36
N PHE A 30 -16.78 -8.55 0.16
CA PHE A 30 -15.56 -9.27 -0.20
C PHE A 30 -15.36 -10.46 0.73
N ARG A 31 -15.34 -11.67 0.15
CA ARG A 31 -14.83 -12.90 0.76
C ARG A 31 -13.59 -13.29 -0.02
N GLY A 32 -12.49 -12.64 0.32
CA GLY A 32 -11.26 -12.75 -0.45
C GLY A 32 -10.11 -13.41 0.29
N ILE A 33 -9.14 -13.86 -0.49
CA ILE A 33 -7.81 -14.23 -0.01
C ILE A 33 -6.85 -13.06 -0.22
N ASN A 34 -6.01 -12.80 0.78
CA ASN A 34 -4.86 -11.91 0.63
C ASN A 34 -3.71 -12.76 0.09
N GLN A 35 -3.23 -12.44 -1.12
CA GLN A 35 -2.13 -13.14 -1.78
C GLN A 35 -2.42 -14.61 -2.12
N VAL A 36 -2.27 -14.95 -3.40
CA VAL A 36 -2.10 -16.37 -3.77
C VAL A 36 -0.63 -16.81 -3.66
N SER A 37 0.27 -15.84 -3.46
CA SER A 37 1.71 -16.02 -3.39
C SER A 37 2.27 -15.32 -2.15
N ALA A 38 1.98 -15.85 -0.96
CA ALA A 38 2.66 -15.40 0.26
C ALA A 38 4.15 -15.79 0.18
N GLY A 39 5.01 -14.78 0.06
CA GLY A 39 6.47 -14.92 -0.07
C GLY A 39 7.07 -13.77 -0.88
N LYS A 40 8.40 -13.59 -0.82
CA LYS A 40 9.13 -12.75 -1.78
C LYS A 40 8.70 -13.19 -3.18
N ALA A 41 8.59 -12.28 -4.14
CA ALA A 41 8.43 -12.67 -5.54
C ALA A 41 9.63 -13.56 -5.89
N GLU A 42 9.50 -14.87 -5.74
CA GLU A 42 10.45 -15.78 -6.33
C GLU A 42 10.28 -15.58 -7.83
N PRO A 43 11.37 -15.29 -8.57
CA PRO A 43 11.32 -15.02 -10.01
C PRO A 43 10.45 -16.05 -10.76
N ASP A 44 10.45 -17.28 -10.23
CA ASP A 44 9.82 -18.46 -10.81
C ASP A 44 8.42 -18.77 -10.26
N ARG A 45 7.91 -18.05 -9.25
CA ARG A 45 6.56 -18.29 -8.72
C ARG A 45 5.55 -17.53 -9.58
N PRO A 46 4.69 -18.21 -10.37
CA PRO A 46 3.77 -17.55 -11.27
C PRO A 46 2.78 -16.67 -10.51
N LEU A 47 2.43 -15.53 -11.11
CA LEU A 47 1.27 -14.73 -10.67
C LEU A 47 -0.04 -15.44 -11.03
N ASN A 48 0.02 -16.27 -12.07
CA ASN A 48 -1.10 -16.98 -12.66
C ASN A 48 -1.57 -18.11 -11.74
N LEU A 49 -2.88 -18.14 -11.52
CA LEU A 49 -3.57 -19.27 -10.91
C LEU A 49 -3.79 -20.36 -11.95
N THR A 50 -3.69 -21.61 -11.54
CA THR A 50 -4.21 -22.73 -12.32
C THR A 50 -5.73 -22.79 -12.23
N ASP A 51 -6.36 -23.50 -13.18
CA ASP A 51 -7.80 -23.80 -13.14
C ASP A 51 -8.20 -24.50 -11.84
N ALA A 52 -7.45 -25.53 -11.43
CA ALA A 52 -7.71 -26.29 -10.22
C ALA A 52 -7.63 -25.43 -8.94
N GLU A 53 -6.64 -24.53 -8.83
CA GLU A 53 -6.55 -23.61 -7.69
C GLU A 53 -7.74 -22.64 -7.66
N THR A 54 -8.13 -22.13 -8.83
CA THR A 54 -9.21 -21.16 -8.94
C THR A 54 -10.56 -21.80 -8.61
N GLU A 55 -10.79 -23.04 -9.05
CA GLU A 55 -11.95 -23.86 -8.70
C GLU A 55 -12.01 -24.13 -7.18
N ALA A 56 -10.89 -24.53 -6.58
CA ALA A 56 -10.81 -24.75 -5.13
C ALA A 56 -11.14 -23.48 -4.32
N PHE A 57 -10.76 -22.30 -4.82
CA PHE A 57 -11.17 -21.03 -4.20
C PHE A 57 -12.67 -20.77 -4.35
N LYS A 58 -13.24 -21.02 -5.53
CA LYS A 58 -14.68 -20.88 -5.78
C LYS A 58 -15.52 -21.79 -4.90
N GLU A 59 -15.11 -23.04 -4.72
CA GLU A 59 -15.77 -23.99 -3.81
C GLU A 59 -15.79 -23.50 -2.35
N LYS A 60 -14.73 -22.77 -1.94
CA LYS A 60 -14.66 -22.12 -0.62
C LYS A 60 -15.43 -20.80 -0.56
N GLY A 61 -16.13 -20.41 -1.63
CA GLY A 61 -16.88 -19.17 -1.73
C GLY A 61 -16.02 -17.93 -1.84
N VAL A 62 -14.77 -18.07 -2.28
CA VAL A 62 -13.91 -16.91 -2.57
C VAL A 62 -14.46 -16.17 -3.79
N ASN A 63 -14.66 -14.87 -3.64
CA ASN A 63 -15.19 -14.01 -4.71
C ASN A 63 -14.25 -12.84 -5.06
N THR A 64 -13.14 -12.68 -4.34
CA THR A 64 -12.18 -11.61 -4.55
C THR A 64 -10.77 -12.11 -4.28
N ILE A 65 -9.80 -11.75 -5.11
CA ILE A 65 -8.38 -12.08 -4.87
C ILE A 65 -7.59 -10.79 -4.87
N ARG A 66 -6.96 -10.48 -3.74
CA ARG A 66 -6.08 -9.32 -3.60
C ARG A 66 -4.64 -9.71 -3.91
N VAL A 67 -4.00 -8.97 -4.82
CA VAL A 67 -2.65 -9.26 -5.30
C VAL A 67 -1.77 -8.01 -5.20
N PRO A 68 -0.69 -8.03 -4.40
CA PRO A 68 0.37 -7.06 -4.54
C PRO A 68 1.08 -7.27 -5.87
N LEU A 69 1.11 -6.24 -6.71
CA LEU A 69 1.80 -6.25 -7.99
C LEU A 69 3.17 -5.59 -7.81
N TYR A 70 4.20 -6.41 -7.74
CA TYR A 70 5.59 -5.94 -7.68
C TYR A 70 6.09 -5.56 -9.08
N PRO A 71 7.04 -4.60 -9.20
CA PRO A 71 7.57 -4.17 -10.50
C PRO A 71 8.11 -5.31 -11.37
N GLU A 72 8.75 -6.31 -10.76
CA GLU A 72 9.32 -7.48 -11.45
C GLU A 72 8.25 -8.32 -12.14
N ALA A 73 7.01 -8.30 -11.63
CA ALA A 73 5.90 -9.00 -12.26
C ALA A 73 5.54 -8.42 -13.64
N ILE A 74 6.02 -7.21 -13.95
CA ILE A 74 5.84 -6.56 -15.25
C ILE A 74 7.17 -6.24 -15.96
N GLY A 75 8.24 -6.96 -15.58
CA GLY A 75 9.55 -6.85 -16.24
C GLY A 75 10.41 -5.67 -15.76
N ILE A 76 10.04 -4.98 -14.68
CA ILE A 76 10.87 -3.92 -14.11
C ILE A 76 11.92 -4.52 -13.18
N PRO A 77 13.23 -4.21 -13.34
CA PRO A 77 14.27 -4.78 -12.48
C PRO A 77 14.18 -4.27 -11.05
N ASP A 78 14.28 -5.19 -10.09
CA ASP A 78 14.32 -4.95 -8.64
C ASP A 78 15.26 -3.77 -8.28
N LYS A 79 16.51 -3.82 -8.78
CA LYS A 79 17.60 -2.87 -8.47
C LYS A 79 17.31 -1.39 -8.74
N MET A 80 16.24 -1.05 -9.45
CA MET A 80 15.85 0.35 -9.68
C MET A 80 15.35 1.06 -8.41
N TYR A 81 14.83 0.30 -7.44
CA TYR A 81 14.31 0.87 -6.19
C TYR A 81 15.30 0.79 -5.01
N TYR A 82 16.42 0.08 -5.17
CA TYR A 82 17.29 -0.37 -4.07
C TYR A 82 18.62 0.37 -3.95
N ASP A 83 18.96 1.25 -4.89
CA ASP A 83 20.27 1.91 -4.81
C ASP A 83 20.20 3.12 -3.89
N ASN A 84 20.79 2.98 -2.70
CA ASN A 84 20.87 3.95 -1.59
C ASN A 84 21.53 5.28 -2.02
N GLY A 85 20.85 6.05 -2.86
CA GLY A 85 21.35 7.31 -3.43
C GLY A 85 21.03 7.55 -4.90
N ARG A 86 20.35 6.63 -5.62
CA ARG A 86 19.85 6.94 -6.97
C ARG A 86 18.43 7.48 -6.91
N THR A 87 18.23 8.63 -7.53
CA THR A 87 16.91 9.18 -7.84
C THR A 87 16.25 8.35 -8.93
N PHE A 88 14.95 8.11 -8.83
CA PHE A 88 14.16 7.54 -9.92
C PHE A 88 14.34 8.39 -11.19
N ASP A 89 14.71 7.76 -12.31
CA ASP A 89 14.81 8.42 -13.62
C ASP A 89 13.60 8.04 -14.47
N ARG A 90 12.60 8.93 -14.48
CA ARG A 90 11.38 8.75 -15.27
C ARG A 90 11.66 8.64 -16.77
N ALA A 91 12.61 9.40 -17.31
CA ALA A 91 12.91 9.40 -18.73
C ALA A 91 13.53 8.07 -19.19
N ALA A 92 14.30 7.41 -18.32
CA ALA A 92 14.75 6.05 -18.54
C ALA A 92 13.60 5.03 -18.40
N ALA A 93 12.76 5.19 -17.37
CA ALA A 93 11.63 4.29 -17.11
C ALA A 93 10.61 4.25 -18.25
N GLU A 94 10.31 5.40 -18.88
CA GLU A 94 9.41 5.47 -20.04
C GLU A 94 9.91 4.69 -21.28
N LYS A 95 11.19 4.33 -21.33
CA LYS A 95 11.76 3.55 -22.45
C LYS A 95 11.69 2.04 -22.20
N TRP A 96 11.24 1.61 -21.02
CA TRP A 96 11.17 0.20 -20.69
C TRP A 96 10.07 -0.51 -21.46
N GLN A 97 10.39 -1.73 -21.89
CA GLN A 97 9.41 -2.66 -22.44
C GLN A 97 8.82 -3.47 -21.29
N LEU A 98 7.63 -3.07 -20.85
CA LEU A 98 6.92 -3.73 -19.77
C LEU A 98 6.29 -5.04 -20.28
N ASP A 99 6.43 -6.11 -19.50
CA ASP A 99 5.86 -7.42 -19.81
C ASP A 99 4.60 -7.65 -18.96
N TRP A 100 3.44 -7.38 -19.54
CA TRP A 100 2.16 -7.51 -18.85
C TRP A 100 1.63 -8.95 -18.81
N SER A 101 2.29 -9.92 -19.46
CA SER A 101 1.74 -11.27 -19.67
C SER A 101 1.35 -11.98 -18.38
N ARG A 102 2.10 -11.76 -17.29
CA ARG A 102 1.81 -12.33 -15.97
C ARG A 102 0.59 -11.69 -15.31
N LEU A 103 0.47 -10.36 -15.36
CA LEU A 103 -0.69 -9.66 -14.83
C LEU A 103 -1.95 -10.03 -15.63
N ASP A 104 -1.81 -10.07 -16.95
CA ASP A 104 -2.89 -10.41 -17.87
C ASP A 104 -3.39 -11.83 -17.66
N GLY A 105 -2.50 -12.81 -17.56
CA GLY A 105 -2.88 -14.19 -17.29
C GLY A 105 -3.64 -14.35 -15.96
N PHE A 106 -3.23 -13.62 -14.92
CA PHE A 106 -3.95 -13.60 -13.64
C PHE A 106 -5.35 -12.97 -13.77
N LEU A 107 -5.46 -11.83 -14.46
CA LEU A 107 -6.73 -11.12 -14.63
C LEU A 107 -7.70 -11.93 -15.50
N ASP A 108 -7.21 -12.52 -16.60
CA ASP A 108 -7.98 -13.39 -17.49
C ASP A 108 -8.52 -14.62 -16.73
N GLN A 109 -7.72 -15.17 -15.83
CA GLN A 109 -8.16 -16.27 -14.96
C GLN A 109 -9.25 -15.83 -13.97
N CYS A 110 -9.14 -14.62 -13.41
CA CYS A 110 -10.18 -14.04 -12.56
C CYS A 110 -11.49 -13.83 -13.33
N VAL A 111 -11.41 -13.31 -14.57
CA VAL A 111 -12.56 -13.17 -15.49
C VAL A 111 -13.23 -14.52 -15.70
N LYS A 112 -12.45 -15.53 -16.13
CA LYS A 112 -12.93 -16.88 -16.45
C LYS A 112 -13.77 -17.49 -15.34
N TYR A 113 -13.38 -17.30 -14.08
CA TYR A 113 -14.05 -17.88 -12.92
C TYR A 113 -15.01 -16.92 -12.19
N GLY A 114 -15.21 -15.71 -12.70
CA GLY A 114 -16.05 -14.69 -12.07
C GLY A 114 -15.55 -14.32 -10.66
N ILE A 115 -14.23 -14.20 -10.50
CA ILE A 115 -13.57 -13.68 -9.31
C ILE A 115 -13.23 -12.22 -9.56
N THR A 116 -13.47 -11.36 -8.58
CA THR A 116 -13.09 -9.95 -8.66
C THR A 116 -11.59 -9.80 -8.33
N PRO A 117 -10.74 -9.36 -9.26
CA PRO A 117 -9.35 -9.06 -8.94
C PRO A 117 -9.27 -7.73 -8.17
N TYR A 118 -8.42 -7.71 -7.13
CA TYR A 118 -8.02 -6.51 -6.43
C TYR A 118 -6.50 -6.33 -6.55
N ILE A 119 -6.09 -5.51 -7.52
CA ILE A 119 -4.68 -5.23 -7.82
C ILE A 119 -4.17 -4.10 -6.94
N CYS A 120 -3.04 -4.34 -6.31
CA CYS A 120 -2.35 -3.38 -5.48
C CYS A 120 -0.92 -3.17 -5.97
N PRO A 121 -0.62 -2.13 -6.77
CA PRO A 121 0.76 -1.81 -7.10
C PRO A 121 1.59 -1.65 -5.83
N HIS A 122 2.69 -2.37 -5.83
CA HIS A 122 3.63 -2.45 -4.75
C HIS A 122 5.01 -2.12 -5.28
N PRO A 123 5.28 -0.85 -5.65
CA PRO A 123 6.64 -0.42 -5.96
C PRO A 123 7.49 -0.78 -4.74
N MET A 124 8.53 -1.58 -4.95
CA MET A 124 9.31 -2.15 -3.85
C MET A 124 9.89 -1.01 -3.00
N HIS A 125 9.84 -1.16 -1.66
CA HIS A 125 9.92 -0.12 -0.62
C HIS A 125 8.64 0.70 -0.37
N PHE A 126 7.67 0.02 0.23
CA PHE A 126 6.63 0.47 1.16
C PHE A 126 6.16 1.94 1.09
N TYR A 127 5.06 2.17 0.36
CA TYR A 127 3.97 3.14 0.65
C TYR A 127 4.36 4.49 1.26
N THR A 128 5.41 5.09 0.75
CA THR A 128 5.89 6.40 1.20
C THR A 128 5.66 7.44 0.12
N ILE A 129 4.44 7.52 -0.46
CA ILE A 129 4.12 8.58 -1.43
C ILE A 129 4.40 9.99 -0.87
N TYR A 130 4.30 10.16 0.46
CA TYR A 130 4.60 11.43 1.10
C TYR A 130 6.11 11.65 1.35
N ILE A 131 6.96 10.63 1.16
CA ILE A 131 8.42 10.82 1.06
C ILE A 131 8.68 11.36 -0.35
N PRO A 132 9.11 12.62 -0.48
CA PRO A 132 9.25 13.28 -1.78
C PRO A 132 10.14 12.49 -2.77
N GLU A 133 11.17 11.82 -2.25
CA GLU A 133 12.12 11.03 -3.03
C GLU A 133 11.47 9.81 -3.70
N ASP A 134 10.44 9.23 -3.07
CA ASP A 134 9.75 8.03 -3.57
C ASP A 134 8.54 8.40 -4.44
N LYS A 135 7.97 9.60 -4.25
CA LYS A 135 6.70 10.05 -4.86
C LYS A 135 6.63 9.77 -6.36
N GLU A 136 7.62 10.25 -7.12
CA GLU A 136 7.61 10.16 -8.59
C GLU A 136 7.60 8.70 -9.07
N SER A 137 8.38 7.84 -8.42
CA SER A 137 8.46 6.42 -8.78
C SER A 137 7.16 5.66 -8.47
N VAL A 138 6.53 5.98 -7.34
CA VAL A 138 5.27 5.38 -6.89
C VAL A 138 4.13 5.83 -7.79
N GLU A 139 4.06 7.12 -8.10
CA GLU A 139 3.09 7.71 -9.00
C GLU A 139 3.22 7.09 -10.40
N TRP A 140 4.43 7.09 -10.96
CA TRP A 140 4.69 6.53 -12.28
C TRP A 140 4.25 5.06 -12.39
N PHE A 141 4.68 4.21 -11.46
CA PHE A 141 4.34 2.79 -11.49
C PHE A 141 2.84 2.56 -11.30
N THR A 142 2.23 3.30 -10.37
CA THR A 142 0.77 3.30 -10.14
C THR A 142 0.01 3.63 -11.40
N LEU A 143 0.40 4.70 -12.09
CA LEU A 143 -0.24 5.15 -13.32
C LEU A 143 -0.07 4.13 -14.44
N LYS A 144 1.13 3.57 -14.66
CA LYS A 144 1.33 2.54 -15.70
C LYS A 144 0.45 1.32 -15.51
N VAL A 145 0.32 0.85 -14.27
CA VAL A 145 -0.57 -0.29 -13.97
C VAL A 145 -2.03 0.09 -14.19
N ALA A 146 -2.44 1.27 -13.72
CA ALA A 146 -3.82 1.74 -13.88
C ALA A 146 -4.19 1.94 -15.36
N GLU A 147 -3.30 2.54 -16.16
CA GLU A 147 -3.45 2.74 -17.60
C GLU A 147 -3.62 1.40 -18.33
N HIS A 148 -2.73 0.43 -18.06
CA HIS A 148 -2.79 -0.88 -18.70
C HIS A 148 -4.09 -1.64 -18.35
N ILE A 149 -4.40 -1.73 -17.05
CA ILE A 149 -5.63 -2.39 -16.58
C ILE A 149 -6.86 -1.73 -17.18
N SER A 150 -6.89 -0.40 -17.16
CA SER A 150 -8.01 0.38 -17.70
C SER A 150 -8.18 0.16 -19.21
N ALA A 151 -7.08 0.14 -19.97
CA ALA A 151 -7.11 -0.05 -21.41
C ALA A 151 -7.61 -1.44 -21.81
N LYS A 152 -7.24 -2.49 -21.06
CA LYS A 152 -7.58 -3.88 -21.41
C LYS A 152 -8.86 -4.39 -20.73
N TYR A 153 -9.06 -4.06 -19.46
CA TYR A 153 -10.11 -4.64 -18.60
C TYR A 153 -11.16 -3.62 -18.13
N GLY A 154 -10.97 -2.33 -18.43
CA GLY A 154 -11.88 -1.26 -18.02
C GLY A 154 -11.95 -1.06 -16.50
N SER A 155 -13.07 -0.54 -16.01
CA SER A 155 -13.27 -0.13 -14.61
C SER A 155 -13.66 -1.26 -13.66
N ARG A 156 -13.64 -2.53 -14.10
CA ARG A 156 -14.10 -3.69 -13.29
C ARG A 156 -13.02 -4.40 -12.50
N VAL A 157 -11.78 -3.96 -12.63
CA VAL A 157 -10.70 -4.39 -11.75
C VAL A 157 -10.67 -3.44 -10.56
N ILE A 158 -10.72 -3.99 -9.34
CA ILE A 158 -10.49 -3.17 -8.16
C ILE A 158 -9.02 -2.81 -8.15
N TYR A 159 -8.76 -1.52 -8.10
CA TYR A 159 -7.45 -0.96 -7.93
C TYR A 159 -7.40 -0.24 -6.58
N GLY A 160 -6.32 -0.45 -5.83
CA GLY A 160 -6.12 0.23 -4.56
C GLY A 160 -4.80 -0.16 -3.95
N TRP A 161 -4.26 0.67 -3.07
CA TRP A 161 -2.91 0.47 -2.57
C TRP A 161 -2.83 -0.68 -1.56
N TYR A 162 -1.71 -1.40 -1.55
CA TYR A 162 -1.52 -2.47 -0.56
C TYR A 162 -1.32 -1.81 0.81
N GLU A 163 -2.39 -1.66 1.58
CA GLU A 163 -2.28 -1.32 3.00
C GLU A 163 -1.51 -2.43 3.73
N ASN A 164 -0.19 -2.28 3.78
CA ASN A 164 0.63 -2.85 4.83
C ASN A 164 1.76 -1.89 5.21
N ILE A 165 1.41 -0.60 5.27
CA ILE A 165 2.22 0.51 5.79
C ILE A 165 2.80 0.15 7.19
N TRP A 166 2.18 -0.80 7.90
CA TRP A 166 2.46 -1.13 9.29
C TRP A 166 3.34 -2.34 9.54
N ARG A 167 3.16 -3.44 8.80
CA ARG A 167 3.92 -4.69 9.07
C ARG A 167 5.30 -4.67 8.43
N ASN A 168 5.49 -3.83 7.42
CA ASN A 168 6.69 -3.78 6.60
C ASN A 168 7.66 -2.65 6.96
N SER A 169 7.27 -1.81 7.90
CA SER A 169 8.08 -0.74 8.46
C SER A 169 8.68 -1.12 9.83
N HIS A 170 8.24 -2.26 10.37
CA HIS A 170 9.05 -3.05 11.28
C HIS A 170 9.94 -3.96 10.45
N ASP A 171 11.08 -3.46 10.02
CA ASP A 171 12.11 -4.29 9.44
C ASP A 171 12.87 -4.98 10.59
N PRO A 172 12.71 -6.30 10.81
CA PRO A 172 13.46 -6.99 11.84
C PRO A 172 14.98 -7.00 11.56
N TRP A 173 15.41 -6.63 10.35
CA TRP A 173 16.81 -6.56 9.93
C TRP A 173 17.38 -5.13 9.99
N HIS A 174 16.54 -4.10 10.14
CA HIS A 174 16.97 -2.70 10.16
C HIS A 174 16.30 -1.91 11.30
N THR A 175 16.86 -2.07 12.50
CA THR A 175 16.81 -1.15 13.65
C THR A 175 15.45 -0.71 14.22
N GLY A 176 14.33 -1.26 13.77
CA GLY A 176 13.00 -0.91 14.32
C GLY A 176 12.53 0.52 14.02
N ASP A 177 13.16 1.20 13.06
CA ASP A 177 12.78 2.55 12.63
C ASP A 177 12.05 2.52 11.29
N TYR A 178 10.84 3.09 11.28
CA TYR A 178 10.00 3.20 10.11
C TYR A 178 10.69 4.10 9.07
N ARG A 179 10.83 3.69 7.79
CA ARG A 179 11.42 4.55 6.73
C ARG A 179 10.75 5.93 6.66
N HIS A 180 9.44 5.95 6.92
CA HIS A 180 8.60 7.10 7.22
C HIS A 180 9.25 8.17 8.10
N VAL A 181 9.92 7.78 9.19
CA VAL A 181 10.51 8.69 10.17
C VAL A 181 11.91 9.18 9.77
N ARG A 182 12.49 8.61 8.70
CA ARG A 182 13.83 8.95 8.20
C ARG A 182 13.81 10.11 7.21
N TYR A 183 12.67 10.44 6.60
CA TYR A 183 12.55 11.64 5.77
C TYR A 183 12.70 12.90 6.66
N PRO A 184 13.61 13.84 6.33
CA PRO A 184 13.93 14.98 7.19
C PRO A 184 12.74 15.85 7.62
N GLY A 185 11.69 15.97 6.79
CA GLY A 185 10.51 16.78 7.10
C GLY A 185 9.47 16.08 7.99
N PHE A 186 9.59 14.76 8.21
CA PHE A 186 8.53 13.99 8.86
C PHE A 186 8.20 14.47 10.27
N LEU A 187 9.18 14.87 11.08
CA LEU A 187 8.92 15.37 12.44
C LEU A 187 8.07 16.65 12.43
N ALA A 188 8.33 17.56 11.48
CA ALA A 188 7.57 18.79 11.34
C ALA A 188 6.13 18.49 10.90
N ASP A 189 5.97 17.65 9.89
CA ASP A 189 4.66 17.21 9.37
C ASP A 189 3.86 16.46 10.44
N PHE A 190 4.53 15.60 11.20
CA PHE A 190 3.95 14.86 12.30
C PHE A 190 3.37 15.79 13.35
N ARG A 191 4.16 16.78 13.80
CA ARG A 191 3.71 17.78 14.77
C ARG A 191 2.59 18.66 14.22
N ALA A 192 2.64 19.02 12.93
CA ALA A 192 1.55 19.76 12.28
C ALA A 192 0.25 18.96 12.26
N LYS A 193 0.30 17.66 11.96
CA LYS A 193 -0.88 16.79 11.99
C LYS A 193 -1.38 16.50 13.39
N LEU A 194 -0.51 16.45 14.40
CA LEU A 194 -0.94 16.43 15.80
C LEU A 194 -1.69 17.70 16.19
N ARG A 195 -1.23 18.87 15.74
CA ARG A 195 -1.96 20.15 15.94
C ARG A 195 -3.36 20.07 15.32
N GLU A 196 -3.48 19.55 14.10
CA GLU A 196 -4.77 19.34 13.42
C GLU A 196 -5.68 18.39 14.20
N LEU A 197 -5.15 17.26 14.68
CA LEU A 197 -5.91 16.23 15.38
C LEU A 197 -6.41 16.65 16.76
N TYR A 198 -5.62 17.42 17.50
CA TYR A 198 -5.88 17.72 18.91
C TYR A 198 -6.29 19.17 19.18
N GLY A 199 -5.99 20.10 18.27
CA GLY A 199 -6.27 21.53 18.40
C GLY A 199 -5.41 22.26 19.44
N SER A 200 -5.06 21.63 20.56
CA SER A 200 -4.22 22.19 21.61
C SER A 200 -3.29 21.15 22.26
N ILE A 201 -2.18 21.63 22.83
CA ILE A 201 -1.21 20.76 23.51
C ILE A 201 -1.82 20.09 24.75
N ASP A 202 -2.71 20.77 25.47
CA ASP A 202 -3.43 20.20 26.61
C ASP A 202 -4.30 19.01 26.22
N SER A 203 -4.93 19.08 25.04
CA SER A 203 -5.75 17.99 24.51
C SER A 203 -4.90 16.76 24.19
N LEU A 204 -3.73 16.97 23.56
CA LEU A 204 -2.76 15.92 23.31
C LEU A 204 -2.23 15.32 24.62
N ASN A 205 -1.81 16.15 25.57
CA ASN A 205 -1.25 15.71 26.85
C ASN A 205 -2.25 14.85 27.65
N ARG A 206 -3.54 15.21 27.64
CA ARG A 206 -4.60 14.38 28.22
C ARG A 206 -4.75 13.04 27.51
N ALA A 207 -4.74 13.02 26.17
CA ALA A 207 -4.92 11.80 25.39
C ALA A 207 -3.71 10.86 25.45
N TRP A 208 -2.50 11.42 25.55
CA TRP A 208 -1.25 10.69 25.54
C TRP A 208 -0.68 10.41 26.92
N HIS A 209 -1.30 10.94 27.98
CA HIS A 209 -0.77 10.96 29.33
C HIS A 209 0.68 11.47 29.34
N SER A 210 0.89 12.67 28.77
CA SER A 210 2.20 13.31 28.63
C SER A 210 2.23 14.70 29.28
N GLY A 211 3.40 15.34 29.26
CA GLY A 211 3.62 16.69 29.81
C GLY A 211 4.43 17.58 28.89
N TYR A 212 4.22 17.50 27.56
CA TYR A 212 4.90 18.37 26.59
C TYR A 212 4.44 19.82 26.79
N ALA A 213 5.37 20.78 26.79
CA ALA A 213 5.03 22.19 26.94
C ALA A 213 4.47 22.79 25.63
N SER A 214 4.84 22.22 24.49
CA SER A 214 4.35 22.61 23.17
C SER A 214 4.37 21.45 22.18
N PHE A 215 3.75 21.63 21.01
CA PHE A 215 3.85 20.63 19.93
C PHE A 215 5.28 20.47 19.39
N ASP A 216 6.15 21.48 19.55
CA ASP A 216 7.54 21.44 19.08
C ASP A 216 8.46 20.59 19.98
N GLU A 217 7.97 20.15 21.13
CA GLU A 217 8.66 19.19 22.00
C GLU A 217 8.19 17.76 21.76
N VAL A 218 7.11 17.55 21.00
CA VAL A 218 6.56 16.20 20.80
C VAL A 218 7.52 15.38 19.95
N GLU A 219 7.93 14.24 20.47
CA GLU A 219 8.80 13.27 19.79
C GLU A 219 7.96 12.23 19.04
N ILE A 220 8.59 11.56 18.08
CA ILE A 220 7.95 10.46 17.35
C ILE A 220 7.89 9.24 18.30
N PRO A 221 6.70 8.65 18.54
CA PRO A 221 6.58 7.47 19.39
C PRO A 221 7.36 6.27 18.84
N ASP A 222 8.16 5.61 19.68
CA ASP A 222 8.75 4.31 19.37
C ASP A 222 7.66 3.24 19.37
N MET A 223 7.59 2.45 18.30
CA MET A 223 6.60 1.39 18.10
C MET A 223 7.05 0.03 18.60
N GLY A 224 7.81 -0.04 19.69
CA GLY A 224 8.05 -1.31 20.37
C GLY A 224 9.22 -2.10 19.80
N SER A 225 10.36 -1.44 19.57
CA SER A 225 11.62 -2.17 19.45
C SER A 225 11.94 -2.86 20.79
N VAL A 226 11.64 -4.15 20.89
CA VAL A 226 11.95 -4.99 22.07
C VAL A 226 13.45 -4.93 22.39
N GLU A 227 14.28 -4.86 21.34
CA GLU A 227 15.73 -4.70 21.44
C GLU A 227 16.16 -3.36 22.07
N ARG A 228 15.34 -2.31 21.93
CA ARG A 228 15.55 -1.00 22.58
C ARG A 228 14.82 -0.88 23.92
N GLY A 229 14.31 -1.99 24.47
CA GLY A 229 13.64 -2.02 25.78
C GLY A 229 12.22 -1.44 25.80
N VAL A 230 11.62 -1.17 24.62
CA VAL A 230 10.25 -0.66 24.54
C VAL A 230 9.27 -1.83 24.65
N PRO A 231 8.30 -1.78 25.58
CA PRO A 231 7.39 -2.90 25.78
C PRO A 231 6.45 -3.08 24.59
N ALA A 232 6.08 -4.33 24.27
CA ALA A 232 5.16 -4.65 23.18
C ALA A 232 3.80 -3.95 23.31
N SER A 233 3.38 -3.59 24.53
CA SER A 233 2.17 -2.80 24.77
C SER A 233 2.22 -1.40 24.13
N ALA A 234 3.42 -0.85 23.86
CA ALA A 234 3.60 0.42 23.19
C ALA A 234 2.99 0.41 21.78
N LEU A 235 3.03 -0.72 21.06
CA LEU A 235 2.38 -0.90 19.75
C LEU A 235 0.88 -0.60 19.81
N SER A 236 0.24 -0.91 20.94
CA SER A 236 -1.19 -0.71 21.16
C SER A 236 -1.54 0.59 21.90
N SER A 237 -0.55 1.45 22.16
CA SER A 237 -0.77 2.73 22.83
C SER A 237 -1.49 3.75 21.94
N ARG A 238 -2.10 4.77 22.56
CA ARG A 238 -2.71 5.87 21.82
C ARG A 238 -1.68 6.64 20.97
N ARG A 239 -0.45 6.80 21.49
CA ARG A 239 0.62 7.54 20.80
C ARG A 239 1.00 6.88 19.48
N THR A 240 1.23 5.57 19.52
CA THR A 240 1.57 4.83 18.30
C THR A 240 0.35 4.71 17.39
N TYR A 241 -0.88 4.67 17.91
CA TYR A 241 -2.09 4.76 17.08
C TYR A 241 -2.16 6.08 16.30
N ASP A 242 -1.90 7.21 16.95
CA ASP A 242 -1.92 8.51 16.28
C ASP A 242 -0.74 8.67 15.29
N LEU A 243 0.43 8.13 15.60
CA LEU A 243 1.54 8.02 14.63
C LEU A 243 1.09 7.32 13.35
N ARG A 244 0.39 6.19 13.50
CA ARG A 244 -0.15 5.47 12.35
C ARG A 244 -1.18 6.29 11.58
N ARG A 245 -2.15 6.85 12.29
CA ARG A 245 -3.18 7.71 11.70
C ARG A 245 -2.58 8.92 10.96
N ILE A 246 -1.51 9.51 11.46
CA ILE A 246 -0.87 10.67 10.84
C ILE A 246 -0.16 10.28 9.55
N ILE A 247 0.57 9.17 9.55
CA ILE A 247 1.17 8.62 8.33
C ILE A 247 0.07 8.37 7.28
N ASP A 248 -1.10 7.83 7.67
CA ASP A 248 -2.24 7.70 6.76
C ASP A 248 -2.73 9.06 6.24
N MET A 249 -2.88 10.06 7.11
CA MET A 249 -3.29 11.41 6.72
C MET A 249 -2.31 12.08 5.75
N LEU A 250 -1.00 11.89 5.95
CA LEU A 250 0.04 12.41 5.07
C LEU A 250 0.01 11.70 3.71
N SER A 251 -0.18 10.38 3.73
CA SER A 251 -0.32 9.58 2.51
C SER A 251 -1.57 10.00 1.71
N LEU A 252 -2.70 10.19 2.40
CA LEU A 252 -3.94 10.70 1.80
C LEU A 252 -3.79 12.10 1.20
N ALA A 253 -3.07 13.00 1.88
CA ALA A 253 -2.81 14.33 1.34
C ALA A 253 -1.97 14.25 0.06
N ALA A 254 -0.90 13.46 0.07
CA ALA A 254 -0.04 13.28 -1.09
C ALA A 254 -0.75 12.62 -2.29
N VAL A 255 -1.69 11.71 -2.03
CA VAL A 255 -2.54 11.10 -3.09
C VAL A 255 -3.49 12.12 -3.72
N ARG A 256 -4.03 13.08 -2.96
CA ARG A 256 -4.95 14.11 -3.50
C ARG A 256 -4.26 15.09 -4.45
N ASP A 257 -2.94 15.16 -4.39
CA ASP A 257 -2.12 16.01 -5.27
C ASP A 257 -1.75 15.31 -6.60
N ILE A 258 -2.18 14.05 -6.79
CA ILE A 258 -2.10 13.31 -8.07
C ILE A 258 -3.45 13.41 -8.78
#